data_AF-A0A8S1ZVU4-F1
#
_entry.id   AF-A0A8S1ZVU4-F1
#
_cell.length_a   1.000
_cell.length_b   1.000
_cell.length_c   1.000
_cell.angle_alpha   90.00
_cell.angle_beta   90.00
_cell.angle_gamma   90.00
#
_symmetry.space_group_name_H-M   'P 1'
#
loop_
_entity.id
_entity.type
_entity.pdbx_description
1 polymer ?
#
loop_
_entity_poly.entity_id
_entity_poly.type
_entity_poly.pdbx_seq_one_letter_code
_entity_poly.pdbx_strand_id
1 'polypeptide(L)'
;MDLVRGFWRKHRRKILVTTTCLGSGYLLYKLYNAHTRKLADLERELAKERENDEIIKTQMKAHFDNIQMIADTTTLPHAMHHLSSRLVEEIDVSSIMDKLSKGKGILIPSEKLQLWNELKILSFTRMVLSLWSVTMLSLYIRVQVNILGRHLYIDTARGLGSSHLLEELDLIDRDDEQKFLASADFLATSGMPSLISNMQGAVKEVLKGKQLKDVFTTRVLQETVMRILDVFMSTGSPHHWVDYLMMSQDATTDVSSSDATVTKFHQLITETREVVTSNDFTNVAEISLKCCAVALVEEMETQTGLATGMQLAKLLPQIEKTMPEISAEPSKNRRETIMATNNGDVLMLEAAPEAARPWASAANAEVIDALPYIDDDYGNPLIKSEVDRLVEEEMRRSSKKPADFLKDLPPLPKFDFENCPVLGKEYERVRAGKPPVRIDFESRYKLELPPANKSNDAAAWKQYLQKNQRSLQQKMIELENLELMSKLGPELWRQNNHRLEVFLTRMQRLAQEQNEEIEKVNRERKYHQQTTSYELNALSQEWRQLCVKNMEIQSACAMLETQMDSFKKEAAERGWNLEEKLENVEPLQMQ
;
A
#
# COMPACT_ATOMS: atom_id res chain seq x y z
N MET A 1 72.76 -33.00 -11.84
CA MET A 1 72.13 -31.85 -12.54
C MET A 1 71.63 -32.21 -13.95
N ASP A 2 72.27 -33.15 -14.64
CA ASP A 2 71.95 -33.45 -16.05
C ASP A 2 70.66 -34.25 -16.29
N LEU A 3 70.24 -35.06 -15.31
CA LEU A 3 69.01 -35.86 -15.39
C LEU A 3 67.75 -34.97 -15.38
N VAL A 4 67.74 -33.95 -14.51
CA VAL A 4 66.66 -32.96 -14.41
C VAL A 4 66.62 -32.08 -15.66
N ARG A 5 67.79 -31.69 -16.17
CA ARG A 5 67.92 -30.91 -17.41
C ARG A 5 67.42 -31.68 -18.64
N GLY A 6 67.73 -32.98 -18.73
CA GLY A 6 67.27 -33.87 -19.80
C GLY A 6 65.76 -34.13 -19.76
N PHE A 7 65.22 -34.40 -18.57
CA PHE A 7 63.78 -34.57 -18.36
C PHE A 7 63.00 -33.29 -18.68
N TRP A 8 63.50 -32.14 -18.22
CA TRP A 8 62.90 -30.83 -18.50
C TRP A 8 62.94 -30.52 -20.00
N ARG A 9 64.04 -30.80 -20.71
CA ARG A 9 64.10 -30.63 -22.19
C ARG A 9 63.08 -31.49 -22.93
N LYS A 10 62.92 -32.75 -22.51
CA LYS A 10 62.02 -33.73 -23.15
C LYS A 10 60.55 -33.47 -22.85
N HIS A 11 60.22 -32.93 -21.68
CA HIS A 11 58.85 -32.76 -21.20
C HIS A 11 58.41 -31.30 -20.96
N ARG A 12 59.23 -30.29 -21.29
CA ARG A 12 58.92 -28.85 -21.06
C ARG A 12 57.52 -28.43 -21.50
N ARG A 13 57.07 -28.91 -22.67
CA ARG A 13 55.75 -28.57 -23.21
C ARG A 13 54.63 -29.20 -22.40
N LYS A 14 54.80 -30.45 -21.95
CA LYS A 14 53.79 -31.16 -21.15
C LYS A 14 53.66 -30.54 -19.75
N ILE A 15 54.78 -30.21 -19.11
CA ILE A 15 54.80 -29.59 -17.78
C ILE A 15 54.17 -28.19 -17.81
N LEU A 16 54.52 -27.37 -18.81
CA LEU A 16 53.96 -26.02 -18.94
C LEU A 16 52.45 -26.07 -19.16
N VAL A 17 51.95 -26.96 -20.03
CA VAL A 17 50.50 -27.12 -20.27
C VAL A 17 49.79 -27.58 -19.00
N THR A 18 50.32 -28.54 -18.26
CA THR A 18 49.69 -29.02 -17.01
C THR A 18 49.66 -27.96 -15.93
N THR A 19 50.72 -27.17 -15.76
CA THR A 19 50.77 -26.08 -14.78
C THR A 19 49.82 -24.94 -15.18
N THR A 20 49.73 -24.61 -16.47
CA THR A 20 48.78 -23.62 -16.97
C THR A 20 47.33 -24.07 -16.78
N CYS A 21 46.98 -25.34 -17.08
CA CYS A 21 45.62 -25.86 -16.87
C CYS A 21 45.22 -25.92 -15.39
N LEU A 22 46.12 -26.35 -14.50
CA LEU A 22 45.84 -26.37 -13.06
C LEU A 22 45.76 -24.96 -12.48
N GLY A 23 46.64 -24.05 -12.90
CA GLY A 23 46.62 -22.64 -12.50
C GLY A 23 45.36 -21.92 -12.98
N SER A 24 44.94 -22.14 -14.24
CA SER A 24 43.71 -21.57 -14.78
C SER A 24 42.47 -22.15 -14.10
N GLY A 25 42.45 -23.46 -13.82
CA GLY A 25 41.37 -24.11 -13.08
C GLY A 25 41.23 -23.58 -11.64
N TYR A 26 42.33 -23.38 -10.93
CA TYR A 26 42.31 -22.79 -9.58
C TYR A 26 41.87 -21.32 -9.61
N LEU A 27 42.31 -20.54 -10.60
CA LEU A 27 41.88 -19.16 -10.78
C LEU A 27 40.37 -19.09 -11.07
N LEU A 28 39.85 -19.95 -11.96
CA LEU A 28 38.42 -20.06 -12.26
C LEU A 28 37.61 -20.49 -11.03
N TYR A 29 38.07 -21.48 -10.28
CA TYR A 29 37.43 -21.90 -9.03
C TYR A 29 37.39 -20.77 -8.00
N LYS A 30 38.49 -20.00 -7.87
CA LYS A 30 38.55 -18.86 -6.94
C LYS A 30 37.62 -17.72 -7.37
N LEU A 31 37.52 -17.45 -8.67
CA LEU A 31 36.59 -16.45 -9.21
C LEU A 31 35.13 -16.90 -9.04
N TYR A 32 34.83 -18.17 -9.32
CA TYR A 32 33.51 -18.76 -9.10
C TYR A 32 33.09 -18.67 -7.62
N ASN A 33 33.98 -19.04 -6.70
CA ASN A 33 33.70 -18.99 -5.26
C ASN A 33 33.57 -17.54 -4.73
N ALA A 34 34.27 -16.58 -5.34
CA ALA A 34 34.07 -15.16 -5.02
C ALA A 34 32.72 -14.66 -5.54
N HIS A 35 32.31 -15.11 -6.74
CA HIS A 35 31.04 -14.73 -7.35
C HIS A 35 29.83 -15.32 -6.60
N THR A 36 29.88 -16.59 -6.20
CA THR A 36 28.80 -17.23 -5.44
C THR A 36 28.60 -16.60 -4.06
N ARG A 37 29.69 -16.19 -3.38
CA ARG A 37 29.58 -15.43 -2.11
C ARG A 37 28.93 -14.07 -2.32
N LYS A 38 29.34 -13.35 -3.37
CA LYS A 38 28.76 -12.05 -3.71
C LYS A 38 27.27 -12.16 -4.04
N LEU A 39 26.87 -13.22 -4.75
CA LEU A 39 25.46 -13.50 -5.05
C LEU A 39 24.66 -13.78 -3.76
N ALA A 40 25.19 -14.62 -2.87
CA ALA A 40 24.55 -14.92 -1.59
C ALA A 40 24.48 -13.72 -0.65
N ASP A 41 25.43 -12.78 -0.74
CA ASP A 41 25.41 -11.53 0.02
C ASP A 41 24.31 -10.58 -0.51
N LEU A 42 24.18 -10.45 -1.84
CA LEU A 42 23.11 -9.67 -2.49
C LEU A 42 21.72 -10.24 -2.22
N GLU A 43 21.55 -11.55 -2.26
CA GLU A 43 20.28 -12.21 -1.92
C GLU A 43 19.87 -11.93 -0.46
N ARG A 44 20.84 -11.92 0.47
CA ARG A 44 20.57 -11.59 1.88
C ARG A 44 20.22 -10.12 2.08
N GLU A 45 20.79 -9.22 1.29
CA GLU A 45 20.51 -7.79 1.39
C GLU A 45 19.13 -7.46 0.83
N LEU A 46 18.77 -8.05 -0.32
CA LEU A 46 17.45 -7.92 -0.92
C LEU A 46 16.35 -8.52 -0.03
N ALA A 47 16.64 -9.63 0.66
CA ALA A 47 15.74 -10.21 1.67
C ALA A 47 15.51 -9.24 2.85
N LYS A 48 16.55 -8.57 3.33
CA LYS A 48 16.43 -7.57 4.40
C LYS A 48 15.65 -6.34 3.97
N GLU A 49 15.83 -5.88 2.74
CA GLU A 49 15.06 -4.74 2.22
C GLU A 49 13.57 -5.10 2.12
N ARG A 50 13.24 -6.29 1.60
CA ARG A 50 11.85 -6.77 1.58
C ARG A 50 11.26 -6.89 2.99
N GLU A 51 12.02 -7.43 3.94
CA GLU A 51 11.59 -7.52 5.35
C GLU A 51 11.37 -6.13 5.93
N ASN A 52 12.25 -5.17 5.67
CA ASN A 52 12.09 -3.79 6.13
C ASN A 52 10.86 -3.12 5.50
N ASP A 53 10.64 -3.29 4.19
CA ASP A 53 9.46 -2.76 3.50
C ASP A 53 8.16 -3.38 4.04
N GLU A 54 8.16 -4.68 4.32
CA GLU A 54 7.05 -5.38 4.95
C GLU A 54 6.79 -4.88 6.38
N ILE A 55 7.84 -4.65 7.18
CA ILE A 55 7.74 -4.07 8.51
C ILE A 55 7.15 -2.66 8.44
N ILE A 56 7.63 -1.81 7.51
CA ILE A 56 7.13 -0.44 7.33
C ILE A 56 5.66 -0.47 6.90
N LYS A 57 5.29 -1.33 5.94
CA LYS A 57 3.89 -1.53 5.52
C LYS A 57 3.01 -2.00 6.67
N THR A 58 3.49 -2.95 7.47
CA THR A 58 2.76 -3.48 8.62
C THR A 58 2.58 -2.40 9.69
N GLN A 59 3.61 -1.61 9.95
CA GLN A 59 3.56 -0.51 10.89
C GLN A 59 2.62 0.61 10.41
N MET A 60 2.68 0.97 9.13
CA MET A 60 1.79 1.97 8.53
C MET A 60 0.33 1.49 8.55
N LYS A 61 0.09 0.21 8.24
CA LYS A 61 -1.23 -0.41 8.34
C LYS A 61 -1.75 -0.41 9.77
N ALA A 62 -0.94 -0.80 10.75
CA ALA A 62 -1.33 -0.79 12.15
C ALA A 62 -1.62 0.63 12.66
N HIS A 63 -0.83 1.62 12.24
CA HIS A 63 -1.07 3.04 12.55
C HIS A 63 -2.39 3.52 11.95
N PHE A 64 -2.65 3.21 10.68
CA PHE A 64 -3.91 3.51 10.01
C PHE A 64 -5.11 2.85 10.70
N ASP A 65 -5.02 1.56 11.04
CA ASP A 65 -6.10 0.83 11.71
C ASP A 65 -6.40 1.43 13.10
N ASN A 66 -5.38 1.86 13.84
CA ASN A 66 -5.55 2.57 15.11
C ASN A 66 -6.21 3.95 14.92
N ILE A 67 -5.83 4.70 13.89
CA ILE A 67 -6.44 5.99 13.55
C ILE A 67 -7.93 5.83 13.22
N GLN A 68 -8.27 4.84 12.38
CA GLN A 68 -9.67 4.55 12.04
C GLN A 68 -10.46 4.12 13.29
N MET A 69 -9.85 3.30 14.16
CA MET A 69 -10.47 2.93 15.43
C MET A 69 -10.77 4.14 16.32
N ILE A 70 -9.86 5.12 16.42
CA ILE A 70 -10.09 6.36 17.17
C ILE A 70 -11.20 7.18 16.52
N ALA A 71 -11.21 7.32 15.19
CA ALA A 71 -12.27 8.01 14.48
C ALA A 71 -13.65 7.38 14.78
N ASP A 72 -13.77 6.05 14.67
CA ASP A 72 -15.02 5.33 14.85
C ASP A 72 -15.48 5.27 16.32
N THR A 73 -14.55 5.23 17.28
CA THR A 73 -14.88 5.06 18.72
C THR A 73 -15.08 6.37 19.46
N THR A 74 -14.36 7.44 19.10
CA THR A 74 -14.37 8.69 19.87
C THR A 74 -14.85 9.89 19.05
N THR A 75 -14.27 10.15 17.89
CA THR A 75 -14.48 11.41 17.17
C THR A 75 -15.83 11.45 16.47
N LEU A 76 -16.18 10.37 15.75
CA LEU A 76 -17.42 10.26 15.02
C LEU A 76 -18.65 10.25 15.95
N PRO A 77 -18.72 9.43 17.02
CA PRO A 77 -19.87 9.43 17.91
C PRO A 77 -20.13 10.77 18.59
N HIS A 78 -19.07 11.51 18.97
CA HIS A 78 -19.20 12.82 19.59
C HIS A 78 -19.82 13.85 18.64
N ALA A 79 -19.23 13.99 17.44
CA ALA A 79 -19.71 14.92 16.43
C ALA A 79 -21.12 14.55 15.93
N MET A 80 -21.41 13.25 15.80
CA MET A 80 -22.72 12.75 15.42
C MET A 80 -23.80 13.05 16.46
N HIS A 81 -23.51 12.87 17.75
CA HIS A 81 -24.43 13.21 18.82
C HIS A 81 -24.75 14.72 18.80
N HIS A 82 -23.73 15.56 18.62
CA HIS A 82 -23.91 17.01 18.52
C HIS A 82 -24.73 17.42 17.28
N LEU A 83 -24.45 16.81 16.12
CA LEU A 83 -25.22 17.01 14.89
C LEU A 83 -26.69 16.63 15.07
N SER A 84 -26.93 15.46 15.68
CA SER A 84 -28.25 14.90 15.95
C SER A 84 -29.11 15.83 16.82
N SER A 85 -28.54 16.32 17.93
CA SER A 85 -29.26 17.27 18.80
C SER A 85 -29.62 18.55 18.05
N ARG A 86 -28.72 19.09 17.25
CA ARG A 86 -28.95 20.33 16.49
C ARG A 86 -29.97 20.16 15.37
N LEU A 87 -29.97 19.01 14.67
CA LEU A 87 -30.98 18.69 13.64
C LEU A 87 -32.39 18.60 14.22
N VAL A 88 -32.55 18.07 15.43
CA VAL A 88 -33.84 17.99 16.12
C VAL A 88 -34.33 19.37 16.57
N GLU A 89 -33.42 20.23 17.06
CA GLU A 89 -33.74 21.58 17.52
C GLU A 89 -34.12 22.53 16.37
N GLU A 90 -33.38 22.49 15.25
CA GLU A 90 -33.54 23.44 14.15
C GLU A 90 -34.73 23.12 13.22
N ILE A 91 -35.16 21.85 13.14
CA ILE A 91 -36.31 21.43 12.33
C ILE A 91 -37.42 20.87 13.22
N ASP A 92 -38.20 21.77 13.81
CA ASP A 92 -39.37 21.41 14.63
C ASP A 92 -40.58 21.00 13.78
N VAL A 93 -40.59 19.73 13.36
CA VAL A 93 -41.75 19.09 12.72
C VAL A 93 -42.86 18.79 13.75
N SER A 94 -42.49 18.66 15.03
CA SER A 94 -43.38 18.28 16.12
C SER A 94 -44.45 19.34 16.39
N SER A 95 -44.10 20.62 16.35
CA SER A 95 -45.03 21.75 16.50
C SER A 95 -46.15 21.75 15.45
N ILE A 96 -45.84 21.40 14.20
CA ILE A 96 -46.82 21.33 13.13
C ILE A 96 -47.69 20.07 13.27
N MET A 97 -47.08 18.93 13.64
CA MET A 97 -47.83 17.70 13.91
C MET A 97 -48.81 17.88 15.08
N ASP A 98 -48.41 18.64 16.11
CA ASP A 98 -49.23 19.03 17.26
C ASP A 98 -50.38 19.98 16.89
N LYS A 99 -50.11 21.00 16.05
CA LYS A 99 -51.17 21.88 15.53
C LYS A 99 -52.18 21.10 14.70
N LEU A 100 -51.72 20.10 13.95
CA LEU A 100 -52.56 19.24 13.13
C LEU A 100 -53.39 18.24 13.95
N SER A 101 -52.84 17.73 15.06
CA SER A 101 -53.52 16.80 15.97
C SER A 101 -54.54 17.51 16.86
N LYS A 102 -54.19 18.69 17.40
CA LYS A 102 -55.06 19.53 18.25
C LYS A 102 -56.17 20.24 17.44
N GLY A 103 -55.91 20.55 16.18
CA GLY A 103 -56.87 21.23 15.28
C GLY A 103 -57.89 20.31 14.59
N LYS A 104 -58.00 19.04 15.00
CA LYS A 104 -58.87 18.03 14.39
C LYS A 104 -60.35 18.37 14.64
N GLY A 105 -60.95 19.15 13.72
CA GLY A 105 -62.34 19.59 13.76
C GLY A 105 -62.55 21.10 13.96
N ILE A 106 -61.48 21.87 14.21
CA ILE A 106 -61.53 23.33 14.45
C ILE A 106 -60.96 24.13 13.27
N LEU A 107 -60.02 23.55 12.52
CA LEU A 107 -59.33 24.22 11.41
C LEU A 107 -60.16 24.28 10.13
N ILE A 108 -60.06 25.42 9.42
CA ILE A 108 -60.67 25.59 8.09
C ILE A 108 -60.00 24.64 7.09
N PRO A 109 -60.73 24.02 6.14
CA PRO A 109 -60.14 23.07 5.18
C PRO A 109 -58.93 23.62 4.38
N SER A 110 -58.92 24.93 4.10
CA SER A 110 -57.81 25.62 3.42
C SER A 110 -56.54 25.68 4.29
N GLU A 111 -56.68 26.06 5.56
CA GLU A 111 -55.58 26.12 6.53
C GLU A 111 -55.01 24.74 6.81
N LYS A 112 -55.88 23.73 6.89
CA LYS A 112 -55.47 22.33 7.03
C LYS A 112 -54.61 21.86 5.85
N LEU A 113 -54.98 22.19 4.61
CA LEU A 113 -54.21 21.82 3.43
C LEU A 113 -52.85 22.54 3.40
N GLN A 114 -52.80 23.80 3.82
CA GLN A 114 -51.55 24.55 3.95
C GLN A 114 -50.61 23.91 4.98
N LEU A 115 -51.10 23.55 6.16
CA LEU A 115 -50.32 22.86 7.19
C LEU A 115 -49.79 21.50 6.72
N TRP A 116 -50.58 20.73 5.97
CA TRP A 116 -50.10 19.47 5.39
C TRP A 116 -49.03 19.67 4.31
N ASN A 117 -49.12 20.73 3.51
CA ASN A 117 -48.09 21.06 2.53
C ASN A 117 -46.81 21.57 3.21
N GLU A 118 -46.93 22.34 4.29
CA GLU A 118 -45.79 22.77 5.10
C GLU A 118 -45.10 21.57 5.77
N LEU A 119 -45.90 20.66 6.35
CA LEU A 119 -45.42 19.39 6.90
C LEU A 119 -44.71 18.54 5.83
N LYS A 120 -45.25 18.49 4.61
CA LYS A 120 -44.63 17.79 3.48
C LYS A 120 -43.23 18.32 3.19
N ILE A 121 -43.07 19.64 3.07
CA ILE A 121 -41.76 20.24 2.80
C ILE A 121 -40.80 20.00 3.97
N LEU A 122 -41.24 20.20 5.21
CA LEU A 122 -40.37 20.07 6.38
C LEU A 122 -39.94 18.63 6.64
N SER A 123 -40.83 17.64 6.47
CA SER A 123 -40.46 16.23 6.68
C SER A 123 -39.42 15.75 5.66
N PHE A 124 -39.59 16.12 4.38
CA PHE A 124 -38.59 15.79 3.35
C PHE A 124 -37.29 16.58 3.54
N THR A 125 -37.37 17.84 3.97
CA THR A 125 -36.19 18.63 4.32
C THR A 125 -35.41 17.95 5.44
N ARG A 126 -36.08 17.56 6.53
CA ARG A 126 -35.45 16.86 7.65
C ARG A 126 -34.79 15.56 7.22
N MET A 127 -35.49 14.76 6.43
CA MET A 127 -34.99 13.46 5.95
C MET A 127 -33.74 13.61 5.08
N VAL A 128 -33.79 14.45 4.06
CA VAL A 128 -32.67 14.62 3.12
C VAL A 128 -31.51 15.37 3.78
N LEU A 129 -31.80 16.36 4.62
CA LEU A 129 -30.77 17.06 5.39
C LEU A 129 -30.05 16.11 6.36
N SER A 130 -30.79 15.30 7.11
CA SER A 130 -30.19 14.35 8.06
C SER A 130 -29.31 13.35 7.32
N LEU A 131 -29.79 12.81 6.20
CA LEU A 131 -29.03 11.91 5.33
C LEU A 131 -27.72 12.56 4.83
N TRP A 132 -27.82 13.78 4.31
CA TRP A 132 -26.66 14.50 3.77
C TRP A 132 -25.66 14.87 4.86
N SER A 133 -26.12 15.48 5.95
CA SER A 133 -25.27 15.96 7.03
C SER A 133 -24.54 14.83 7.74
N VAL A 134 -25.21 13.71 8.01
CA VAL A 134 -24.58 12.52 8.62
C VAL A 134 -23.51 11.94 7.69
N THR A 135 -23.83 11.77 6.41
CA THR A 135 -22.90 11.17 5.45
C THR A 135 -21.67 12.07 5.25
N MET A 136 -21.88 13.37 5.05
CA MET A 136 -20.80 14.32 4.82
C MET A 136 -19.95 14.55 6.06
N LEU A 137 -20.54 14.63 7.26
CA LEU A 137 -19.79 14.74 8.51
C LEU A 137 -18.91 13.49 8.75
N SER A 138 -19.44 12.30 8.46
CA SER A 138 -18.67 11.05 8.59
C SER A 138 -17.46 11.03 7.65
N LEU A 139 -17.64 11.40 6.38
CA LEU A 139 -16.55 11.52 5.41
C LEU A 139 -15.55 12.60 5.80
N TYR A 140 -16.03 13.75 6.28
CA TYR A 140 -15.19 14.86 6.72
C TYR A 140 -14.29 14.47 7.90
N ILE A 141 -14.84 13.81 8.92
CA ILE A 141 -14.06 13.32 10.08
C ILE A 141 -13.01 12.30 9.62
N ARG A 142 -13.34 11.42 8.68
CA ARG A 142 -12.37 10.47 8.09
C ARG A 142 -11.24 11.21 7.38
N VAL A 143 -11.52 12.27 6.63
CA VAL A 143 -10.47 13.10 6.00
C VAL A 143 -9.60 13.77 7.06
N GLN A 144 -10.20 14.42 8.06
CA GLN A 144 -9.47 15.11 9.12
C GLN A 144 -8.53 14.16 9.87
N VAL A 145 -9.05 13.02 10.34
CA VAL A 145 -8.29 12.08 11.17
C VAL A 145 -7.18 11.39 10.36
N ASN A 146 -7.36 11.18 9.04
CA ASN A 146 -6.30 10.69 8.16
C ASN A 146 -5.20 11.74 7.88
N ILE A 147 -5.56 13.00 7.64
CA ILE A 147 -4.59 14.08 7.45
C ILE A 147 -3.77 14.26 8.74
N LEU A 148 -4.44 14.38 9.88
CA LEU A 148 -3.78 14.48 11.17
C LEU A 148 -2.91 13.24 11.47
N GLY A 149 -3.45 12.06 11.17
CA GLY A 149 -2.76 10.78 11.35
C GLY A 149 -1.49 10.65 10.51
N ARG A 150 -1.47 11.19 9.29
CA ARG A 150 -0.26 11.29 8.45
C ARG A 150 0.80 12.17 9.10
N HIS A 151 0.43 13.35 9.58
CA HIS A 151 1.38 14.26 10.25
C HIS A 151 1.95 13.61 11.52
N LEU A 152 1.10 12.99 12.35
CA LEU A 152 1.54 12.24 13.54
C LEU A 152 2.47 11.06 13.20
N TYR A 153 2.22 10.35 12.10
CA TYR A 153 3.09 9.27 11.64
C TYR A 153 4.47 9.78 11.25
N ILE A 154 4.50 10.87 10.47
CA ILE A 154 5.75 11.50 10.01
C ILE A 154 6.54 12.05 11.20
N ASP A 155 5.88 12.66 12.17
CA ASP A 155 6.52 13.17 13.39
C ASP A 155 7.11 12.03 14.24
N THR A 156 6.38 10.92 14.39
CA THR A 156 6.87 9.72 15.08
C THR A 156 8.05 9.08 14.35
N ALA A 157 8.01 9.00 13.01
CA ALA A 157 9.08 8.46 12.19
C ALA A 157 10.34 9.35 12.22
N ARG A 158 10.18 10.68 12.26
CA ARG A 158 11.28 11.65 12.42
C ARG A 158 11.95 11.53 13.79
N GLY A 159 11.17 11.37 14.87
CA GLY A 159 11.69 11.21 16.23
C GLY A 159 12.55 9.95 16.46
N LEU A 160 12.33 8.89 15.69
CA LEU A 160 13.15 7.67 15.70
C LEU A 160 14.46 7.80 14.88
N GLY A 161 14.55 8.77 13.97
CA GLY A 161 15.64 8.92 13.00
C GLY A 161 16.73 9.93 13.35
N SER A 162 16.46 10.89 14.24
CA SER A 162 17.43 11.95 14.58
C SER A 162 17.67 12.06 16.07
N SER A 163 18.86 11.66 16.53
CA SER A 163 19.35 12.03 17.85
C SER A 163 19.63 13.54 17.87
N HIS A 164 18.80 14.26 18.63
CA HIS A 164 19.14 15.47 19.38
C HIS A 164 19.87 16.57 18.57
N LEU A 165 19.14 17.51 17.92
CA LEU A 165 19.55 18.93 17.74
C LEU A 165 18.58 19.82 16.89
N LEU A 166 17.38 19.37 16.51
CA LEU A 166 16.41 20.17 15.72
C LEU A 166 14.96 20.05 16.23
N GLU A 167 14.80 19.82 17.53
CA GLU A 167 13.61 19.19 18.12
C GLU A 167 12.45 20.13 18.49
N GLU A 168 12.47 21.43 18.15
CA GLU A 168 11.46 22.36 18.70
C GLU A 168 10.68 23.22 17.67
N LEU A 169 10.96 23.11 16.37
CA LEU A 169 10.34 24.02 15.38
C LEU A 169 9.26 23.40 14.49
N ASP A 170 9.08 22.07 14.49
CA ASP A 170 8.20 21.43 13.49
C ASP A 170 7.28 20.30 14.01
N LEU A 171 6.92 20.27 15.29
CA LEU A 171 5.83 19.41 15.78
C LEU A 171 4.48 20.15 15.73
N ILE A 172 3.36 19.44 15.50
CA ILE A 172 2.02 20.04 15.67
C ILE A 172 1.76 20.17 17.18
N ASP A 173 1.37 21.36 17.63
CA ASP A 173 1.00 21.57 19.03
C ASP A 173 -0.36 20.92 19.32
N ARG A 174 -0.53 20.36 20.53
CA ARG A 174 -1.76 19.68 20.96
C ARG A 174 -2.98 20.61 20.88
N ASP A 175 -2.77 21.91 21.09
CA ASP A 175 -3.83 22.91 20.95
C ASP A 175 -4.29 23.06 19.50
N ASP A 176 -3.38 22.94 18.53
CA ASP A 176 -3.71 23.01 17.10
C ASP A 176 -4.39 21.71 16.62
N GLU A 177 -4.01 20.54 17.16
CA GLU A 177 -4.71 19.27 16.93
C GLU A 177 -6.16 19.35 17.41
N GLN A 178 -6.38 19.86 18.62
CA GLN A 178 -7.70 19.99 19.22
C GLN A 178 -8.57 20.99 18.46
N LYS A 179 -8.02 22.15 18.08
CA LYS A 179 -8.72 23.14 17.24
C LYS A 179 -9.09 22.53 15.88
N PHE A 180 -8.20 21.75 15.28
CA PHE A 180 -8.45 21.11 13.99
C PHE A 180 -9.61 20.11 14.06
N LEU A 181 -9.62 19.21 15.05
CA LEU A 181 -10.73 18.27 15.23
C LEU A 181 -12.05 18.98 15.60
N ALA A 182 -11.98 20.03 16.43
CA ALA A 182 -13.16 20.83 16.78
C ALA A 182 -13.76 21.59 15.59
N SER A 183 -13.03 21.76 14.47
CA SER A 183 -13.59 22.38 13.27
C SER A 183 -14.73 21.57 12.65
N ALA A 184 -14.88 20.27 12.98
CA ALA A 184 -16.03 19.46 12.58
C ALA A 184 -17.36 19.97 13.16
N ASP A 185 -17.32 20.66 14.31
CA ASP A 185 -18.50 21.27 14.93
C ASP A 185 -19.03 22.47 14.13
N PHE A 186 -18.27 22.98 13.16
CA PHE A 186 -18.67 24.10 12.31
C PHE A 186 -19.98 23.81 11.57
N LEU A 187 -20.14 22.58 11.04
CA LEU A 187 -21.36 22.17 10.35
C LEU A 187 -22.58 22.35 11.25
N ALA A 188 -22.52 21.83 12.49
CA ALA A 188 -23.61 21.86 13.45
C ALA A 188 -23.88 23.24 14.06
N THR A 189 -22.85 24.09 14.14
CA THR A 189 -22.91 25.39 14.83
C THR A 189 -23.24 26.54 13.88
N SER A 190 -22.52 26.63 12.76
CA SER A 190 -22.54 27.81 11.87
C SER A 190 -23.07 27.49 10.47
N GLY A 191 -22.84 26.26 9.97
CA GLY A 191 -23.30 25.84 8.63
C GLY A 191 -24.81 25.56 8.54
N MET A 192 -25.42 25.11 9.64
CA MET A 192 -26.82 24.62 9.67
C MET A 192 -27.87 25.58 9.10
N PRO A 193 -27.96 26.86 9.51
CA PRO A 193 -29.07 27.73 9.07
C PRO A 193 -29.10 27.94 7.55
N SER A 194 -27.93 28.20 6.97
CA SER A 194 -27.77 28.37 5.52
C SER A 194 -28.06 27.07 4.76
N LEU A 195 -27.57 25.95 5.31
CA LEU A 195 -27.81 24.62 4.76
C LEU A 195 -29.30 24.24 4.75
N ILE A 196 -30.02 24.51 5.85
CA ILE A 196 -31.47 24.28 5.94
C ILE A 196 -32.23 25.10 4.90
N SER A 197 -31.91 26.40 4.79
CA SER A 197 -32.57 27.30 3.83
C SER A 197 -32.42 26.79 2.38
N ASN A 198 -31.21 26.40 1.99
CA ASN A 198 -30.93 25.93 0.63
C ASN A 198 -31.51 24.53 0.36
N MET A 199 -31.43 23.62 1.34
CA MET A 199 -32.08 22.31 1.26
C MET A 199 -33.60 22.44 1.14
N GLN A 200 -34.23 23.35 1.89
CA GLN A 200 -35.66 23.65 1.74
C GLN A 200 -36.00 24.18 0.34
N GLY A 201 -35.11 24.97 -0.27
CA GLY A 201 -35.25 25.43 -1.65
C GLY A 201 -35.32 24.25 -2.64
N ALA A 202 -34.34 23.34 -2.57
CA ALA A 202 -34.29 22.15 -3.41
C ALA A 202 -35.50 21.22 -3.21
N VAL A 203 -35.91 21.02 -1.95
CA VAL A 203 -37.10 20.21 -1.61
C VAL A 203 -38.38 20.85 -2.18
N LYS A 204 -38.54 22.17 -2.07
CA LYS A 204 -39.69 22.90 -2.63
C LYS A 204 -39.73 22.77 -4.14
N GLU A 205 -38.59 22.82 -4.82
CA GLU A 205 -38.49 22.66 -6.27
C GLU A 205 -38.95 21.26 -6.71
N VAL A 206 -38.37 20.20 -6.11
CA VAL A 206 -38.68 18.81 -6.49
C VAL A 206 -40.11 18.40 -6.11
N LEU A 207 -40.65 18.92 -5.01
CA LEU A 207 -42.00 18.59 -4.53
C LEU A 207 -43.11 19.48 -5.10
N LYS A 208 -42.80 20.50 -5.91
CA LYS A 208 -43.77 21.46 -6.49
C LYS A 208 -44.90 20.77 -7.29
N GLY A 209 -44.61 19.60 -7.87
CA GLY A 209 -45.57 18.81 -8.65
C GLY A 209 -46.21 17.62 -7.93
N LYS A 210 -45.83 17.32 -6.68
CA LYS A 210 -46.30 16.13 -5.95
C LYS A 210 -47.42 16.47 -4.96
N GLN A 211 -48.55 15.77 -5.08
CA GLN A 211 -49.73 15.94 -4.24
C GLN A 211 -49.73 14.97 -3.06
N LEU A 212 -50.44 15.33 -1.99
CA LEU A 212 -50.58 14.51 -0.77
C LEU A 212 -51.27 13.15 -1.01
N LYS A 213 -52.00 13.02 -2.12
CA LYS A 213 -52.72 11.80 -2.52
C LYS A 213 -51.88 10.84 -3.38
N ASP A 214 -50.73 11.28 -3.85
CA ASP A 214 -49.87 10.49 -4.72
C ASP A 214 -49.35 9.27 -3.97
N VAL A 215 -49.24 8.14 -4.68
CA VAL A 215 -48.75 6.88 -4.12
C VAL A 215 -47.23 6.83 -4.30
N PHE A 216 -46.50 6.68 -3.20
CA PHE A 216 -45.05 6.51 -3.17
C PHE A 216 -44.72 5.04 -2.90
N THR A 217 -43.93 4.45 -3.78
CA THR A 217 -43.25 3.16 -3.56
C THR A 217 -41.82 3.40 -3.10
N THR A 218 -41.14 2.36 -2.60
CA THR A 218 -39.71 2.40 -2.21
C THR A 218 -38.85 3.08 -3.27
N ARG A 219 -39.01 2.67 -4.54
CA ARG A 219 -38.28 3.22 -5.68
C ARG A 219 -38.57 4.70 -5.93
N VAL A 220 -39.85 5.11 -5.87
CA VAL A 220 -40.24 6.52 -6.08
C VAL A 220 -39.72 7.41 -4.96
N LEU A 221 -39.70 6.92 -3.72
CA LEU A 221 -39.11 7.62 -2.58
C LEU A 221 -37.61 7.79 -2.77
N GLN A 222 -36.89 6.73 -3.13
CA GLN A 222 -35.46 6.77 -3.42
C GLN A 222 -35.13 7.75 -4.56
N GLU A 223 -35.81 7.64 -5.70
CA GLU A 223 -35.61 8.55 -6.85
C GLU A 223 -35.92 10.01 -6.46
N THR A 224 -36.90 10.25 -5.58
CA THR A 224 -37.23 11.59 -5.09
C THR A 224 -36.13 12.13 -4.18
N VAL A 225 -35.60 11.32 -3.25
CA VAL A 225 -34.48 11.69 -2.36
C VAL A 225 -33.22 12.01 -3.16
N MET A 226 -32.85 11.14 -4.10
CA MET A 226 -31.68 11.34 -4.97
C MET A 226 -31.84 12.61 -5.81
N ARG A 227 -33.02 12.85 -6.39
CA ARG A 227 -33.27 14.07 -7.17
C ARG A 227 -33.19 15.34 -6.32
N ILE A 228 -33.60 15.30 -5.06
CA ILE A 228 -33.42 16.44 -4.14
C ILE A 228 -31.93 16.68 -3.88
N LEU A 229 -31.16 15.62 -3.63
CA LEU A 229 -29.71 15.71 -3.45
C LEU A 229 -29.01 16.25 -4.71
N ASP A 230 -29.37 15.77 -5.90
CA ASP A 230 -28.79 16.24 -7.16
C ASP A 230 -29.05 17.72 -7.40
N VAL A 231 -30.29 18.17 -7.17
CA VAL A 231 -30.67 19.59 -7.27
C VAL A 231 -29.89 20.40 -6.25
N PHE A 232 -29.82 19.96 -5.00
CA PHE A 232 -29.05 20.63 -3.94
C PHE A 232 -27.56 20.75 -4.32
N MET A 233 -26.92 19.66 -4.72
CA MET A 233 -25.49 19.64 -5.07
C MET A 233 -25.17 20.44 -6.33
N SER A 234 -26.14 20.59 -7.25
CA SER A 234 -26.00 21.36 -8.49
C SER A 234 -26.38 22.84 -8.35
N THR A 235 -26.94 23.27 -7.21
CA THR A 235 -27.41 24.64 -7.02
C THR A 235 -26.26 25.55 -6.60
N GLY A 236 -25.71 26.33 -7.54
CA GLY A 236 -24.72 27.37 -7.25
C GLY A 236 -23.38 27.12 -7.94
N SER A 237 -22.29 27.53 -7.29
CA SER A 237 -20.93 27.26 -7.79
C SER A 237 -20.53 25.80 -7.55
N PRO A 238 -19.61 25.25 -8.37
CA PRO A 238 -18.96 23.98 -8.05
C PRO A 238 -18.42 24.02 -6.62
N HIS A 239 -18.68 22.98 -5.84
CA HIS A 239 -18.23 22.85 -4.44
C HIS A 239 -18.80 23.87 -3.44
N HIS A 240 -19.89 24.59 -3.75
CA HIS A 240 -20.54 25.52 -2.78
C HIS A 240 -20.93 24.83 -1.46
N TRP A 241 -21.17 23.52 -1.50
CA TRP A 241 -21.53 22.71 -0.34
C TRP A 241 -20.38 22.53 0.65
N VAL A 242 -19.13 22.77 0.25
CA VAL A 242 -17.94 22.74 1.12
C VAL A 242 -18.00 23.84 2.17
N ASP A 243 -18.60 24.98 1.83
CA ASP A 243 -18.72 26.13 2.75
C ASP A 243 -19.71 25.86 3.90
N TYR A 244 -20.50 24.78 3.83
CA TYR A 244 -21.30 24.30 4.95
C TYR A 244 -20.50 23.37 5.89
N LEU A 245 -19.50 22.66 5.36
CA LEU A 245 -18.69 21.72 6.11
C LEU A 245 -17.49 22.40 6.78
N MET A 246 -16.96 23.45 6.15
CA MET A 246 -15.75 24.13 6.58
C MET A 246 -15.88 25.65 6.49
N MET A 247 -15.19 26.37 7.37
CA MET A 247 -15.08 27.83 7.35
C MET A 247 -14.47 28.34 6.03
N SER A 248 -15.04 29.40 5.44
CA SER A 248 -14.50 30.08 4.26
C SER A 248 -13.19 30.83 4.59
N GLN A 249 -12.24 30.85 3.64
CA GLN A 249 -10.89 31.43 3.84
C GLN A 249 -10.93 32.92 4.23
N ASP A 250 -11.92 33.68 3.76
CA ASP A 250 -11.99 35.13 4.00
C ASP A 250 -12.25 35.51 5.48
N ALA A 251 -12.83 34.60 6.27
CA ALA A 251 -13.14 34.84 7.68
C ALA A 251 -11.90 34.78 8.61
N THR A 252 -10.74 34.36 8.09
CA THR A 252 -9.50 34.28 8.88
C THR A 252 -8.69 35.57 8.91
N THR A 253 -9.09 36.60 8.16
CA THR A 253 -8.32 37.84 8.01
C THR A 253 -8.57 38.90 9.09
N ASP A 254 -9.49 38.66 10.04
CA ASP A 254 -9.88 39.67 11.05
C ASP A 254 -9.29 39.45 12.46
N VAL A 255 -8.35 38.50 12.64
CA VAL A 255 -7.54 38.45 13.87
C VAL A 255 -6.26 39.25 13.67
N SER A 256 -6.39 40.54 13.98
CA SER A 256 -5.31 41.48 14.14
C SER A 256 -4.33 41.02 15.25
N SER A 257 -3.24 40.37 14.87
CA SER A 257 -1.95 40.50 15.57
C SER A 257 -0.80 40.10 14.65
N SER A 258 0.12 41.04 14.47
CA SER A 258 1.40 40.93 13.80
C SER A 258 2.30 39.85 14.43
N ASP A 259 2.33 38.65 13.87
CA ASP A 259 3.55 37.84 13.68
C ASP A 259 3.25 36.67 12.73
N ALA A 260 3.80 36.72 11.52
CA ALA A 260 3.48 35.77 10.46
C ALA A 260 4.26 34.46 10.63
N THR A 261 3.81 33.63 11.55
CA THR A 261 3.91 32.17 11.45
C THR A 261 2.52 31.67 11.10
N VAL A 262 2.32 31.22 9.86
CA VAL A 262 1.09 30.52 9.47
C VAL A 262 0.93 29.37 10.46
N THR A 263 -0.10 29.42 11.30
CA THR A 263 -0.34 28.38 12.31
C THR A 263 -0.53 27.04 11.60
N LYS A 264 0.00 25.96 12.16
CA LYS A 264 -0.13 24.62 11.57
C LYS A 264 -1.58 24.19 11.41
N PHE A 265 -2.46 24.69 12.28
CA PHE A 265 -3.90 24.64 12.10
C PHE A 265 -4.36 25.13 10.72
N HIS A 266 -3.88 26.29 10.24
CA HIS A 266 -4.26 26.82 8.93
C HIS A 266 -3.74 25.92 7.79
N GLN A 267 -2.55 25.33 7.94
CA GLN A 267 -2.05 24.35 6.98
C GLN A 267 -2.99 23.12 6.90
N LEU A 268 -3.37 22.53 8.04
CA LEU A 268 -4.28 21.38 8.09
C LEU A 268 -5.64 21.69 7.46
N ILE A 269 -6.20 22.87 7.71
CA ILE A 269 -7.47 23.32 7.11
C ILE A 269 -7.34 23.51 5.59
N THR A 270 -6.18 23.98 5.11
CA THR A 270 -5.93 24.15 3.67
C THR A 270 -5.81 22.80 2.98
N GLU A 271 -5.00 21.88 3.53
CA GLU A 271 -4.88 20.49 3.05
C GLU A 271 -6.25 19.79 3.02
N THR A 272 -7.07 19.99 4.06
CA THR A 272 -8.43 19.42 4.12
C THR A 272 -9.32 19.99 3.03
N ARG A 273 -9.26 21.30 2.76
CA ARG A 273 -10.03 21.94 1.68
C ARG A 273 -9.62 21.43 0.30
N GLU A 274 -8.33 21.18 0.07
CA GLU A 274 -7.83 20.59 -1.18
C GLU A 274 -8.36 19.16 -1.37
N VAL A 275 -8.35 18.34 -0.31
CA VAL A 275 -8.89 16.98 -0.37
C VAL A 275 -10.40 16.99 -0.60
N VAL A 276 -11.16 17.82 0.12
CA VAL A 276 -12.63 17.87 0.01
C VAL A 276 -13.10 18.43 -1.34
N THR A 277 -12.32 19.32 -1.96
CA THR A 277 -12.62 19.84 -3.32
C THR A 277 -12.10 18.93 -4.44
N SER A 278 -11.39 17.85 -4.12
CA SER A 278 -10.90 16.89 -5.11
C SER A 278 -12.03 16.12 -5.82
N ASN A 279 -11.75 15.68 -7.04
CA ASN A 279 -12.67 14.83 -7.79
C ASN A 279 -12.88 13.47 -7.12
N ASP A 280 -11.84 12.94 -6.47
CA ASP A 280 -11.90 11.64 -5.79
C ASP A 280 -12.83 11.70 -4.58
N PHE A 281 -12.73 12.76 -3.77
CA PHE A 281 -13.67 12.97 -2.67
C PHE A 281 -15.11 13.16 -3.18
N THR A 282 -15.29 13.90 -4.26
CA THR A 282 -16.62 14.11 -4.87
C THR A 282 -17.25 12.78 -5.29
N ASN A 283 -16.47 11.89 -5.93
CA ASN A 283 -16.93 10.54 -6.31
C ASN A 283 -17.29 9.69 -5.09
N VAL A 284 -16.45 9.69 -4.06
CA VAL A 284 -16.72 8.95 -2.80
C VAL A 284 -17.98 9.50 -2.12
N ALA A 285 -18.16 10.81 -2.09
CA ALA A 285 -19.31 11.45 -1.49
C ALA A 285 -20.62 11.10 -2.24
N GLU A 286 -20.61 11.11 -3.58
CA GLU A 286 -21.76 10.72 -4.40
C GLU A 286 -22.16 9.25 -4.15
N ILE A 287 -21.17 8.34 -4.17
CA ILE A 287 -21.40 6.90 -3.92
C ILE A 287 -21.93 6.69 -2.50
N SER A 288 -21.32 7.33 -1.50
CA SER A 288 -21.75 7.21 -0.10
C SER A 288 -23.17 7.75 0.11
N LEU A 289 -23.51 8.91 -0.44
CA LEU A 289 -24.87 9.46 -0.38
C LEU A 289 -25.89 8.53 -1.02
N LYS A 290 -25.56 7.94 -2.18
CA LYS A 290 -26.41 6.97 -2.86
C LYS A 290 -26.64 5.71 -2.03
N CYS A 291 -25.57 5.15 -1.46
CA CYS A 291 -25.64 3.97 -0.60
C CYS A 291 -26.45 4.25 0.67
N CYS A 292 -26.21 5.39 1.33
CA CYS A 292 -26.97 5.81 2.50
C CYS A 292 -28.45 6.03 2.17
N ALA A 293 -28.76 6.61 0.99
CA ALA A 293 -30.13 6.81 0.51
C ALA A 293 -30.86 5.50 0.22
N VAL A 294 -30.16 4.47 -0.28
CA VAL A 294 -30.71 3.11 -0.48
C VAL A 294 -31.02 2.47 0.87
N ALA A 295 -30.02 2.43 1.76
CA ALA A 295 -30.19 1.87 3.09
C ALA A 295 -31.33 2.59 3.84
N LEU A 296 -31.46 3.90 3.60
CA LEU A 296 -32.64 4.77 3.67
C LEU A 296 -34.02 4.21 4.03
N VAL A 297 -35.03 4.58 3.25
CA VAL A 297 -35.65 3.75 2.21
C VAL A 297 -35.76 2.26 2.55
N GLU A 298 -34.71 1.44 2.50
CA GLU A 298 -34.83 0.01 2.87
C GLU A 298 -35.25 -0.18 4.34
N GLU A 299 -34.63 0.55 5.27
CA GLU A 299 -35.02 0.53 6.68
C GLU A 299 -36.48 0.98 6.86
N MET A 300 -36.87 2.05 6.16
CA MET A 300 -38.27 2.50 6.15
C MET A 300 -39.23 1.44 5.60
N GLU A 301 -38.83 0.68 4.57
CA GLU A 301 -39.63 -0.41 4.01
C GLU A 301 -39.88 -1.49 5.06
N THR A 302 -38.86 -1.89 5.82
CA THR A 302 -38.99 -2.92 6.87
C THR A 302 -39.94 -2.49 7.99
N GLN A 303 -39.96 -1.20 8.35
CA GLN A 303 -40.80 -0.70 9.43
C GLN A 303 -42.25 -0.41 9.01
N THR A 304 -42.50 -0.14 7.71
CA THR A 304 -43.78 0.43 7.27
C THR A 304 -44.49 -0.30 6.13
N GLY A 305 -43.87 -1.32 5.52
CA GLY A 305 -44.48 -2.07 4.41
C GLY A 305 -44.61 -1.26 3.11
N LEU A 306 -43.70 -0.30 2.89
CA LEU A 306 -43.71 0.65 1.76
C LEU A 306 -43.69 -0.02 0.36
N ALA A 307 -43.34 -1.32 0.28
CA ALA A 307 -43.33 -2.13 -0.93
C ALA A 307 -44.66 -2.11 -1.72
N THR A 308 -45.79 -2.01 -1.02
CA THR A 308 -47.14 -2.05 -1.64
C THR A 308 -47.64 -0.68 -2.12
N GLY A 309 -46.86 0.39 -1.88
CA GLY A 309 -47.22 1.76 -2.22
C GLY A 309 -48.08 2.44 -1.15
N MET A 310 -47.63 3.59 -0.64
CA MET A 310 -48.30 4.35 0.41
C MET A 310 -48.62 5.78 -0.07
N GLN A 311 -49.80 6.31 0.30
CA GLN A 311 -50.11 7.72 0.02
C GLN A 311 -49.15 8.65 0.76
N LEU A 312 -48.69 9.71 0.11
CA LEU A 312 -47.74 10.67 0.67
C LEU A 312 -48.17 11.20 2.05
N ALA A 313 -49.44 11.53 2.25
CA ALA A 313 -49.95 11.98 3.55
C ALA A 313 -49.77 10.96 4.70
N LYS A 314 -49.76 9.65 4.40
CA LYS A 314 -49.51 8.58 5.38
C LYS A 314 -48.01 8.31 5.57
N LEU A 315 -47.19 8.66 4.58
CA LEU A 315 -45.74 8.51 4.62
C LEU A 315 -45.07 9.56 5.52
N LEU A 316 -45.58 10.80 5.56
CA LEU A 316 -44.96 11.89 6.33
C LEU A 316 -44.78 11.56 7.83
N PRO A 317 -45.80 11.05 8.56
CA PRO A 317 -45.61 10.68 9.97
C PRO A 317 -44.66 9.48 10.15
N GLN A 318 -44.53 8.62 9.13
CA GLN A 318 -43.62 7.47 9.19
C GLN A 318 -42.16 7.88 8.97
N ILE A 319 -41.90 8.84 8.08
CA ILE A 319 -40.60 9.49 7.93
C ILE A 319 -40.17 10.06 9.29
N GLU A 320 -41.05 10.82 9.95
CA GLU A 320 -40.73 11.41 11.25
C GLU A 320 -40.53 10.40 12.38
N LYS A 321 -41.18 9.22 12.30
CA LYS A 321 -40.96 8.15 13.28
C LYS A 321 -39.60 7.47 13.12
N THR A 322 -39.08 7.37 11.89
CA THR A 322 -37.80 6.70 11.59
C THR A 322 -36.59 7.60 11.88
N MET A 323 -36.70 8.92 11.73
CA MET A 323 -35.56 9.84 11.86
C MET A 323 -34.83 9.85 13.23
N PRO A 324 -35.51 9.81 14.40
CA PRO A 324 -34.82 9.88 15.71
C PRO A 324 -33.96 8.65 16.03
N GLU A 325 -34.38 7.45 15.60
CA GLU A 325 -33.61 6.20 15.80
C GLU A 325 -32.32 6.19 14.96
N ILE A 326 -32.36 6.79 13.78
CA ILE A 326 -31.25 6.83 12.82
C ILE A 326 -30.13 7.77 13.27
N SER A 327 -30.46 8.79 14.07
CA SER A 327 -29.54 9.85 14.48
C SER A 327 -28.91 9.63 15.87
N ALA A 328 -29.36 8.61 16.63
CA ALA A 328 -29.00 8.45 18.05
C ALA A 328 -27.92 7.39 18.37
N GLU A 329 -27.71 6.36 17.54
CA GLU A 329 -26.77 5.27 17.86
C GLU A 329 -25.89 4.83 16.65
N PRO A 330 -24.63 5.30 16.56
CA PRO A 330 -23.67 4.85 15.52
C PRO A 330 -23.42 3.33 15.54
N SER A 331 -23.33 2.73 16.73
CA SER A 331 -22.89 1.34 16.93
C SER A 331 -23.90 0.26 16.55
N LYS A 332 -25.20 0.59 16.43
CA LYS A 332 -26.25 -0.35 16.00
C LYS A 332 -26.73 -0.10 14.58
N ASN A 333 -26.39 1.03 13.98
CA ASN A 333 -26.95 1.44 12.71
C ASN A 333 -26.19 0.78 11.55
N ARG A 334 -26.89 -0.14 10.86
CA ARG A 334 -26.42 -0.89 9.68
C ARG A 334 -25.82 0.02 8.59
N ARG A 335 -26.10 1.33 8.55
CA ARG A 335 -25.56 2.29 7.57
C ARG A 335 -24.06 2.58 7.72
N GLU A 336 -23.58 2.76 8.94
CA GLU A 336 -22.14 2.93 9.19
C GLU A 336 -21.41 1.59 9.01
N THR A 337 -22.06 0.49 9.39
CA THR A 337 -21.60 -0.85 9.03
C THR A 337 -21.51 -1.00 7.51
N ILE A 338 -22.48 -0.54 6.70
CA ILE A 338 -22.40 -0.61 5.23
C ILE A 338 -21.25 0.25 4.67
N MET A 339 -20.96 1.42 5.27
CA MET A 339 -19.77 2.21 4.91
C MET A 339 -18.45 1.53 5.33
N ALA A 340 -18.48 0.66 6.35
CA ALA A 340 -17.32 -0.10 6.83
C ALA A 340 -17.19 -1.53 6.25
N THR A 341 -18.27 -2.13 5.73
CA THR A 341 -18.35 -3.58 5.42
C THR A 341 -18.75 -3.90 3.99
N ASN A 342 -18.84 -2.94 3.07
CA ASN A 342 -19.00 -3.28 1.66
C ASN A 342 -17.65 -3.75 1.08
N ASN A 343 -17.45 -5.07 1.18
CA ASN A 343 -16.49 -5.91 0.46
C ASN A 343 -15.04 -5.40 0.37
N GLY A 344 -14.16 -6.00 1.18
CA GLY A 344 -13.12 -6.94 0.72
C GLY A 344 -12.03 -6.50 -0.26
N ASP A 345 -12.24 -5.45 -1.03
CA ASP A 345 -11.27 -4.76 -1.86
C ASP A 345 -11.45 -3.27 -1.52
N VAL A 346 -10.71 -2.84 -0.49
CA VAL A 346 -10.43 -1.42 -0.31
C VAL A 346 -9.89 -0.97 -1.65
N LEU A 347 -10.65 -0.11 -2.35
CA LEU A 347 -10.15 0.75 -3.40
C LEU A 347 -9.07 1.61 -2.74
N MET A 348 -7.88 1.02 -2.65
CA MET A 348 -6.64 1.75 -2.59
C MET A 348 -6.74 2.66 -3.80
N LEU A 349 -7.03 3.95 -3.58
CA LEU A 349 -6.41 4.94 -4.40
C LEU A 349 -4.93 4.60 -4.31
N GLU A 350 -4.44 3.87 -5.31
CA GLU A 350 -3.04 3.85 -5.64
C GLU A 350 -2.69 5.31 -5.86
N ALA A 351 -2.28 5.97 -4.78
CA ALA A 351 -1.32 7.03 -4.90
C ALA A 351 -0.23 6.42 -5.77
N ALA A 352 -0.14 6.90 -7.01
CA ALA A 352 1.00 6.62 -7.87
C ALA A 352 2.22 6.75 -6.97
N PRO A 353 3.04 5.69 -6.84
CA PRO A 353 4.09 5.66 -5.83
C PRO A 353 4.88 6.96 -5.96
N GLU A 354 4.76 7.85 -4.97
CA GLU A 354 5.56 9.07 -4.96
C GLU A 354 7.00 8.60 -5.07
N ALA A 355 7.65 9.08 -6.12
CA ALA A 355 8.85 8.54 -6.69
C ALA A 355 9.88 8.13 -5.62
N ALA A 356 9.86 6.86 -5.23
CA ALA A 356 11.09 6.14 -5.00
C ALA A 356 11.90 6.46 -6.25
N ARG A 357 12.99 7.22 -6.08
CA ARG A 357 13.84 7.69 -7.17
C ARG A 357 13.95 6.52 -8.15
N PRO A 358 13.44 6.67 -9.39
CA PRO A 358 13.43 5.55 -10.30
C PRO A 358 14.88 5.11 -10.40
N TRP A 359 15.14 3.86 -9.99
CA TRP A 359 16.22 3.12 -10.61
C TRP A 359 16.00 3.36 -12.09
N ALA A 360 16.95 4.04 -12.72
CA ALA A 360 16.76 4.54 -14.07
C ALA A 360 16.65 3.33 -15.00
N SER A 361 15.43 2.79 -15.18
CA SER A 361 14.93 2.07 -16.36
C SER A 361 13.51 1.46 -16.23
N ALA A 362 12.72 1.66 -15.17
CA ALA A 362 11.41 0.99 -15.07
C ALA A 362 10.34 1.52 -16.03
N ALA A 363 10.33 2.83 -16.30
CA ALA A 363 9.30 3.45 -17.14
C ALA A 363 9.38 3.03 -18.62
N ASN A 364 10.51 2.44 -19.03
CA ASN A 364 10.74 1.84 -20.35
C ASN A 364 11.15 0.36 -20.25
N ALA A 365 10.93 -0.29 -19.10
CA ALA A 365 11.01 -1.73 -19.07
C ALA A 365 9.80 -2.22 -19.87
N GLU A 366 10.04 -2.51 -21.15
CA GLU A 366 9.21 -3.40 -21.94
C GLU A 366 8.74 -4.51 -20.98
N VAL A 367 7.43 -4.73 -20.86
CA VAL A 367 6.90 -5.76 -19.97
C VAL A 367 7.40 -7.09 -20.51
N ILE A 368 8.58 -7.52 -20.05
CA ILE A 368 9.17 -8.79 -20.42
C ILE A 368 8.40 -9.82 -19.61
N ASP A 369 7.37 -10.36 -20.25
CA ASP A 369 6.60 -11.47 -19.70
C ASP A 369 7.40 -12.76 -19.87
N ALA A 370 7.59 -13.48 -18.78
CA ALA A 370 8.21 -14.79 -18.77
C ALA A 370 7.33 -15.68 -17.89
N LEU A 371 7.01 -16.89 -18.36
CA LEU A 371 5.98 -17.73 -17.75
C LEU A 371 6.57 -19.09 -17.33
N PRO A 372 7.41 -19.16 -16.26
CA PRO A 372 8.19 -20.35 -15.92
C PRO A 372 7.39 -21.63 -15.61
N TYR A 373 6.10 -21.54 -15.27
CA TYR A 373 5.26 -22.71 -15.00
C TYR A 373 4.66 -23.34 -16.26
N ILE A 374 4.74 -22.67 -17.40
CA ILE A 374 4.24 -23.17 -18.69
C ILE A 374 5.36 -23.29 -19.73
N ASP A 375 6.45 -22.52 -19.58
CA ASP A 375 7.63 -22.57 -20.43
C ASP A 375 8.50 -23.78 -20.04
N ASP A 376 8.34 -24.90 -20.76
CA ASP A 376 9.08 -26.15 -20.51
C ASP A 376 10.61 -26.00 -20.68
N ASP A 377 11.07 -24.96 -21.37
CA ASP A 377 12.48 -24.71 -21.68
C ASP A 377 13.30 -24.20 -20.49
N TYR A 378 12.67 -23.59 -19.48
CA TYR A 378 13.36 -22.98 -18.34
C TYR A 378 14.10 -24.02 -17.47
N GLY A 379 13.56 -25.25 -17.41
CA GLY A 379 14.16 -26.37 -16.66
C GLY A 379 15.27 -27.11 -17.40
N ASN A 380 15.50 -26.82 -18.69
CA ASN A 380 16.43 -27.58 -19.53
C ASN A 380 17.88 -27.05 -19.42
N PRO A 381 18.83 -27.84 -18.90
CA PRO A 381 20.22 -27.40 -18.75
C PRO A 381 20.90 -27.03 -20.09
N LEU A 382 20.50 -27.64 -21.20
CA LEU A 382 21.05 -27.34 -22.53
C LEU A 382 20.66 -25.93 -22.97
N ILE A 383 19.38 -25.57 -22.81
CA ILE A 383 18.88 -24.23 -23.15
C ILE A 383 19.59 -23.18 -22.29
N LYS A 384 19.73 -23.43 -20.98
CA LYS A 384 20.48 -22.55 -20.09
C LYS A 384 21.91 -22.31 -20.59
N SER A 385 22.63 -23.37 -20.96
CA SER A 385 24.02 -23.24 -21.44
C SER A 385 24.12 -22.43 -22.74
N GLU A 386 23.13 -22.55 -23.63
CA GLU A 386 23.09 -21.78 -24.88
C GLU A 386 22.72 -20.31 -24.61
N VAL A 387 21.75 -20.05 -23.73
CA VAL A 387 21.39 -18.69 -23.30
C VAL A 387 22.58 -18.00 -22.62
N ASP A 388 23.26 -18.68 -21.69
CA ASP A 388 24.46 -18.16 -21.02
C ASP A 388 25.55 -17.81 -22.06
N ARG A 389 25.74 -18.65 -23.07
CA ARG A 389 26.67 -18.40 -24.18
C ARG A 389 26.28 -17.17 -25.01
N LEU A 390 24.98 -16.99 -25.30
CA LEU A 390 24.47 -15.83 -26.03
C LEU A 390 24.63 -14.54 -25.22
N VAL A 391 24.33 -14.58 -23.92
CA VAL A 391 24.53 -13.46 -22.99
C VAL A 391 26.01 -13.09 -22.92
N GLU A 392 26.91 -14.06 -22.79
CA GLU A 392 28.36 -13.79 -22.74
C GLU A 392 28.88 -13.19 -24.06
N GLU A 393 28.42 -13.68 -25.21
CA GLU A 393 28.79 -13.10 -26.51
C GLU A 393 28.24 -11.68 -26.67
N GLU A 394 27.03 -11.39 -26.17
CA GLU A 394 26.46 -10.04 -26.16
C GLU A 394 27.22 -9.10 -25.20
N MET A 395 27.60 -9.59 -24.02
CA MET A 395 28.48 -8.87 -23.09
C MET A 395 29.85 -8.59 -23.70
N ARG A 396 30.35 -9.46 -24.59
CA ARG A 396 31.62 -9.27 -25.30
C ARG A 396 31.51 -8.29 -26.47
N ARG A 397 30.38 -8.29 -27.19
CA ARG A 397 30.13 -7.43 -28.36
C ARG A 397 29.68 -6.02 -27.99
N SER A 398 28.94 -5.88 -26.90
CA SER A 398 28.40 -4.59 -26.49
C SER A 398 29.49 -3.69 -25.91
N SER A 399 29.52 -2.44 -26.36
CA SER A 399 30.36 -1.38 -25.79
C SER A 399 29.70 -0.68 -24.59
N LYS A 400 28.44 -1.04 -24.29
CA LYS A 400 27.68 -0.55 -23.13
C LYS A 400 28.20 -1.26 -21.89
N LYS A 401 28.84 -0.53 -20.98
CA LYS A 401 29.16 -1.07 -19.66
C LYS A 401 27.84 -1.30 -18.91
N PRO A 402 27.66 -2.44 -18.23
CA PRO A 402 26.53 -2.62 -17.32
C PRO A 402 26.46 -1.41 -16.38
N ALA A 403 25.25 -0.88 -16.14
CA ALA A 403 25.07 0.22 -15.20
C ALA A 403 25.71 -0.16 -13.85
N ASP A 404 26.47 0.75 -13.25
CA ASP A 404 27.08 0.51 -11.95
C ASP A 404 26.01 0.69 -10.87
N PHE A 405 25.18 -0.34 -10.69
CA PHE A 405 24.07 -0.35 -9.74
C PHE A 405 24.53 -0.13 -8.28
N LEU A 406 25.84 -0.22 -8.01
CA LEU A 406 26.42 0.04 -6.68
C LEU A 406 26.58 1.53 -6.39
N LYS A 407 26.50 2.40 -7.41
CA LYS A 407 26.63 3.86 -7.25
C LYS A 407 25.42 4.47 -6.53
N ASP A 408 24.26 3.84 -6.68
CA ASP A 408 22.98 4.31 -6.13
C ASP A 408 22.72 3.75 -4.73
N LEU A 409 23.53 2.78 -4.28
CA LEU A 409 23.47 2.25 -2.92
C LEU A 409 24.21 3.17 -1.94
N PRO A 410 23.71 3.31 -0.70
CA PRO A 410 24.44 4.02 0.34
C PRO A 410 25.82 3.36 0.55
N PRO A 411 26.89 4.16 0.76
CA PRO A 411 28.21 3.61 1.01
C PRO A 411 28.17 2.73 2.25
N LEU A 412 28.86 1.59 2.20
CA LEU A 412 28.95 0.65 3.31
C LEU A 412 29.22 1.40 4.62
N PRO A 413 28.47 1.11 5.70
CA PRO A 413 28.72 1.67 7.00
C PRO A 413 30.20 1.43 7.35
N LYS A 414 30.93 2.51 7.65
CA LYS A 414 32.30 2.37 8.12
C LYS A 414 32.22 1.68 9.48
N PHE A 415 32.88 0.53 9.62
CA PHE A 415 33.02 -0.14 10.91
C PHE A 415 33.86 0.75 11.81
N ASP A 416 33.18 1.53 12.65
CA ASP A 416 33.84 2.31 13.67
C ASP A 416 34.00 1.47 14.93
N PHE A 417 35.27 1.24 15.31
CA PHE A 417 35.63 0.51 16.53
C PHE A 417 36.11 1.46 17.63
N GLU A 418 35.77 2.76 17.56
CA GLU A 418 36.09 3.77 18.57
C GLU A 418 35.81 3.29 20.01
N ASN A 419 34.67 2.63 20.21
CA ASN A 419 34.26 2.11 21.53
C ASN A 419 34.95 0.79 21.93
N CYS A 420 35.69 0.12 21.03
CA CYS A 420 36.34 -1.16 21.26
C CYS A 420 37.67 -1.28 20.50
N PRO A 421 38.76 -0.63 20.97
CA PRO A 421 40.05 -0.61 20.28
C PRO A 421 40.71 -1.99 20.17
N VAL A 422 40.36 -2.93 21.06
CA VAL A 422 40.82 -4.33 21.00
C VAL A 422 40.21 -5.04 19.80
N LEU A 423 38.90 -4.85 19.57
CA LEU A 423 38.19 -5.45 18.44
C LEU A 423 38.65 -4.84 17.11
N GLY A 424 38.90 -3.53 17.06
CA GLY A 424 39.45 -2.87 15.87
C GLY A 424 40.83 -3.40 15.48
N LYS A 425 41.74 -3.60 16.45
CA LYS A 425 43.05 -4.23 16.18
C LYS A 425 42.94 -5.65 15.66
N GLU A 426 41.98 -6.41 16.21
CA GLU A 426 41.73 -7.79 15.78
C GLU A 426 41.10 -7.86 14.39
N TYR A 427 40.17 -6.96 14.09
CA TYR A 427 39.59 -6.78 12.76
C TYR A 427 40.69 -6.50 11.72
N GLU A 428 41.62 -5.59 12.02
CA GLU A 428 42.76 -5.31 11.15
C GLU A 428 43.71 -6.50 10.98
N ARG A 429 43.93 -7.29 12.03
CA ARG A 429 44.71 -8.53 11.95
C ARG A 429 44.07 -9.54 11.00
N VAL A 430 42.75 -9.74 11.13
CA VAL A 430 41.97 -10.68 10.31
C VAL A 430 41.90 -10.19 8.86
N ARG A 431 41.66 -8.90 8.64
CA ARG A 431 41.66 -8.26 7.32
C ARG A 431 43.01 -8.43 6.62
N ALA A 432 44.11 -8.36 7.37
CA ALA A 432 45.46 -8.61 6.87
C ALA A 432 45.81 -10.11 6.73
N GLY A 433 44.89 -11.03 7.03
CA GLY A 433 45.11 -12.48 6.93
C GLY A 433 46.17 -13.04 7.89
N LYS A 434 46.55 -12.29 8.93
CA LYS A 434 47.56 -12.75 9.89
C LYS A 434 46.94 -13.85 10.77
N PRO A 435 47.67 -14.89 11.18
CA PRO A 435 47.15 -15.90 12.10
C PRO A 435 46.84 -15.29 13.49
N PRO A 436 45.92 -15.91 14.27
CA PRO A 436 45.61 -15.43 15.61
C PRO A 436 46.84 -15.50 16.51
N VAL A 437 46.96 -14.53 17.42
CA VAL A 437 48.03 -14.53 18.42
C VAL A 437 47.83 -15.74 19.32
N ARG A 438 48.81 -16.65 19.31
CA ARG A 438 48.78 -17.79 20.23
C ARG A 438 48.92 -17.25 21.65
N ILE A 439 47.92 -17.50 22.48
CA ILE A 439 47.99 -17.24 23.90
C ILE A 439 49.01 -18.24 24.46
N ASP A 440 50.16 -17.74 24.91
CA ASP A 440 51.12 -18.58 25.63
C ASP A 440 50.56 -18.88 27.03
N PHE A 441 50.17 -20.14 27.22
CA PHE A 441 49.69 -20.69 28.49
C PHE A 441 50.84 -21.30 29.31
N GLU A 442 51.98 -21.60 28.70
CA GLU A 442 53.08 -22.29 29.39
C GLU A 442 53.98 -21.33 30.17
N SER A 443 54.24 -20.12 29.64
CA SER A 443 55.07 -19.12 30.34
C SER A 443 54.30 -18.25 31.35
N ARG A 444 52.98 -18.16 31.21
CA ARG A 444 52.14 -17.30 32.06
C ARG A 444 51.72 -17.94 33.38
N TYR A 445 51.55 -19.25 33.40
CA TYR A 445 50.97 -19.96 34.54
C TYR A 445 51.95 -20.90 35.25
N LYS A 446 53.20 -20.98 34.77
CA LYS A 446 54.25 -21.78 35.39
C LYS A 446 54.98 -20.95 36.45
N LEU A 447 55.20 -21.55 37.62
CA LEU A 447 56.06 -20.99 38.66
C LEU A 447 57.48 -20.88 38.11
N GLU A 448 57.99 -19.66 37.99
CA GLU A 448 59.34 -19.41 37.47
C GLU A 448 60.30 -19.08 38.62
N LEU A 449 61.40 -19.82 38.66
CA LEU A 449 62.58 -19.48 39.44
C LEU A 449 63.54 -18.66 38.58
N PRO A 450 64.29 -17.70 39.16
CA PRO A 450 65.30 -16.98 38.41
C PRO A 450 66.34 -17.96 37.84
N PRO A 451 66.82 -17.75 36.59
CA PRO A 451 67.88 -18.55 36.01
C PRO A 451 69.14 -18.48 36.89
N ALA A 452 69.94 -19.56 36.95
CA ALA A 452 71.16 -19.62 37.77
C ALA A 452 72.10 -18.42 37.55
N ASN A 453 72.13 -17.88 36.32
CA ASN A 453 72.95 -16.73 35.92
C ASN A 453 72.48 -15.38 36.50
N LYS A 454 71.28 -15.32 37.09
CA LYS A 454 70.71 -14.13 37.75
C LYS A 454 70.44 -14.38 39.25
N SER A 455 70.95 -15.48 39.80
CA SER A 455 70.71 -15.86 41.20
C SER A 455 71.30 -14.87 42.22
N ASN A 456 72.29 -14.06 41.81
CA ASN A 456 72.93 -13.06 42.67
C ASN A 456 72.33 -11.64 42.50
N ASP A 457 71.34 -11.47 41.63
CA ASP A 457 70.70 -10.18 41.38
C ASP A 457 69.42 -10.02 42.22
N ALA A 458 69.48 -9.15 43.23
CA ALA A 458 68.37 -8.86 44.12
C ALA A 458 67.15 -8.26 43.40
N ALA A 459 67.36 -7.48 42.33
CA ALA A 459 66.27 -6.87 41.57
C ALA A 459 65.49 -7.93 40.78
N ALA A 460 66.19 -8.90 40.18
CA ALA A 460 65.58 -10.05 39.53
C ALA A 460 64.70 -10.85 40.50
N TRP A 461 65.22 -11.21 41.69
CA TRP A 461 64.45 -11.94 42.71
C TRP A 461 63.17 -11.21 43.12
N LYS A 462 63.21 -9.88 43.27
CA LYS A 462 62.03 -9.07 43.58
C LYS A 462 60.98 -9.14 42.48
N GLN A 463 61.38 -9.08 41.21
CA GLN A 463 60.47 -9.21 40.06
C GLN A 463 59.84 -10.62 39.98
N TYR A 464 60.62 -11.67 40.20
CA TYR A 464 60.11 -13.06 40.24
C TYR A 464 59.16 -13.29 41.41
N LEU A 465 59.48 -12.77 42.60
CA LEU A 465 58.59 -12.83 43.76
C LEU A 465 57.24 -12.17 43.45
N GLN A 466 57.26 -10.96 42.87
CA GLN A 466 56.04 -10.26 42.47
C GLN A 466 55.25 -11.00 41.37
N LYS A 467 55.94 -11.67 40.43
CA LYS A 467 55.29 -12.50 39.40
C LYS A 467 54.62 -13.73 40.03
N ASN A 468 55.31 -14.40 40.94
CA ASN A 468 54.79 -15.59 41.63
C ASN A 468 53.65 -15.24 42.60
N GLN A 469 53.71 -14.11 43.30
CA GLN A 469 52.60 -13.61 44.12
C GLN A 469 51.34 -13.35 43.27
N ARG A 470 51.50 -12.70 42.11
CA ARG A 470 50.40 -12.49 41.16
C ARG A 470 49.81 -13.81 40.66
N SER A 471 50.67 -14.78 40.33
CA SER A 471 50.23 -16.11 39.92
C SER A 471 49.46 -16.84 41.02
N LEU A 472 49.90 -16.72 42.29
CA LEU A 472 49.20 -17.32 43.43
C LEU A 472 47.81 -16.71 43.61
N GLN A 473 47.71 -15.38 43.59
CA GLN A 473 46.42 -14.68 43.69
C GLN A 473 45.46 -15.07 42.57
N GLN A 474 45.97 -15.17 41.34
CA GLN A 474 45.18 -15.64 40.21
C GLN A 474 44.64 -17.07 40.44
N LYS A 475 45.46 -17.97 40.99
CA LYS A 475 45.02 -19.34 41.31
C LYS A 475 43.99 -19.40 42.43
N MET A 476 44.09 -18.52 43.43
CA MET A 476 43.04 -18.39 44.46
C MET A 476 41.71 -17.95 43.84
N ILE A 477 41.73 -16.93 42.99
CA ILE A 477 40.52 -16.45 42.27
C ILE A 477 39.97 -17.55 41.33
N GLU A 478 40.84 -18.29 40.65
CA GLU A 478 40.42 -19.41 39.80
C GLU A 478 39.73 -20.51 40.61
N LEU A 479 40.23 -20.81 41.81
CA LEU A 479 39.60 -21.76 42.73
C LEU A 479 38.21 -21.28 43.16
N GLU A 480 38.08 -20.01 43.57
CA GLU A 480 36.81 -19.40 43.94
C GLU A 480 35.81 -19.43 42.77
N ASN A 481 36.25 -19.06 41.56
CA ASN A 481 35.44 -19.10 40.36
C ASN A 481 35.01 -20.52 39.99
N LEU A 482 35.89 -21.52 40.16
CA LEU A 482 35.55 -22.93 39.93
C LEU A 482 34.54 -23.43 40.96
N GLU A 483 34.64 -23.00 42.22
CA GLU A 483 33.67 -23.33 43.25
C GLU A 483 32.29 -22.71 42.91
N LEU A 484 32.25 -21.45 42.48
CA LEU A 484 31.04 -20.80 42.01
C LEU A 484 30.44 -21.49 40.78
N MET A 485 31.29 -21.82 39.79
CA MET A 485 30.87 -22.52 38.58
C MET A 485 30.33 -23.93 38.89
N SER A 486 30.96 -24.65 39.83
CA SER A 486 30.48 -25.97 40.24
C SER A 486 29.13 -25.89 40.94
N LYS A 487 28.86 -24.82 41.72
CA LYS A 487 27.60 -24.63 42.44
C LYS A 487 26.45 -24.15 41.54
N LEU A 488 26.72 -23.17 40.68
CA LEU A 488 25.68 -22.45 39.92
C LEU A 488 25.67 -22.77 38.42
N GLY A 489 26.78 -23.26 37.88
CA GLY A 489 26.96 -23.50 36.45
C GLY A 489 25.92 -24.45 35.84
N PRO A 490 25.65 -25.64 36.42
CA PRO A 490 24.68 -26.58 35.84
C PRO A 490 23.26 -26.02 35.71
N GLU A 491 22.82 -25.21 36.68
CA GLU A 491 21.49 -24.59 36.65
C GLU A 491 21.43 -23.47 35.60
N LEU A 492 22.43 -22.57 35.61
CA LEU A 492 22.50 -21.48 34.64
C LEU A 492 22.61 -21.99 33.20
N TRP A 493 23.32 -23.10 32.98
CA TRP A 493 23.46 -23.71 31.66
C TRP A 493 22.17 -24.35 31.18
N ARG A 494 21.40 -24.99 32.07
CA ARG A 494 20.06 -25.49 31.74
C ARG A 494 19.11 -24.35 31.38
N GLN A 495 19.12 -23.26 32.14
CA GLN A 495 18.32 -22.07 31.81
C GLN A 495 18.73 -21.45 30.47
N ASN A 496 20.04 -21.36 30.19
CA ASN A 496 20.54 -20.85 28.92
C ASN A 496 20.12 -21.75 27.75
N ASN A 497 20.22 -23.07 27.89
CA ASN A 497 19.75 -24.02 26.89
C ASN A 497 18.25 -23.87 26.64
N HIS A 498 17.45 -23.73 27.69
CA HIS A 498 16.01 -23.48 27.55
C HIS A 498 15.72 -22.18 26.77
N ARG A 499 16.45 -21.10 27.04
CA ARG A 499 16.34 -19.84 26.27
C ARG A 499 16.70 -20.05 24.79
N LEU A 500 17.73 -20.85 24.51
CA LEU A 500 18.15 -21.17 23.14
C LEU A 500 17.10 -22.04 22.42
N GLU A 501 16.48 -23.00 23.11
CA GLU A 501 15.39 -23.81 22.56
C GLU A 501 14.16 -22.97 22.20
N VAL A 502 13.78 -22.02 23.06
CA VAL A 502 12.70 -21.07 22.78
C VAL A 502 13.05 -20.19 21.57
N PHE A 503 14.29 -19.70 21.50
CA PHE A 503 14.76 -18.91 20.35
C PHE A 503 14.73 -19.72 19.05
N LEU A 504 15.22 -20.96 19.09
CA LEU A 504 15.19 -21.87 17.94
C LEU A 504 13.75 -22.11 17.46
N THR A 505 12.84 -22.41 18.38
CA THR A 505 11.42 -22.63 18.07
C THR A 505 10.80 -21.39 17.41
N ARG A 506 11.11 -20.19 17.91
CA ARG A 506 10.65 -18.93 17.31
C ARG A 506 11.19 -18.75 15.89
N MET A 507 12.49 -18.99 15.68
CA MET A 507 13.12 -18.87 14.37
C MET A 507 12.56 -19.89 13.37
N GLN A 508 12.31 -21.13 13.81
CA GLN A 508 11.70 -22.17 12.99
C GLN A 508 10.27 -21.81 12.58
N ARG A 509 9.48 -21.25 13.51
CA ARG A 509 8.13 -20.77 13.22
C ARG A 509 8.14 -19.65 12.17
N LEU A 510 9.01 -18.66 12.34
CA LEU A 510 9.15 -17.57 11.35
C LEU A 510 9.57 -18.12 9.97
N ALA A 511 10.50 -19.08 9.92
CA ALA A 511 10.89 -19.72 8.68
C ALA A 511 9.74 -20.50 8.02
N GLN A 512 8.89 -21.15 8.83
CA GLN A 512 7.71 -21.84 8.33
C GLN A 512 6.65 -20.86 7.80
N GLU A 513 6.34 -19.80 8.56
CA GLU A 513 5.39 -18.75 8.15
C GLU A 513 5.82 -18.14 6.80
N GLN A 514 7.11 -17.83 6.64
CA GLN A 514 7.66 -17.33 5.37
C GLN A 514 7.57 -18.36 4.23
N ASN A 515 7.82 -19.64 4.52
CA ASN A 515 7.67 -20.69 3.51
C ASN A 515 6.20 -20.87 3.07
N GLU A 516 5.24 -20.74 3.98
CA GLU A 516 3.81 -20.79 3.68
C GLU A 516 3.39 -19.63 2.77
N GLU A 517 3.89 -18.40 3.01
CA GLU A 517 3.64 -17.26 2.13
C GLU A 517 4.29 -17.44 0.74
N ILE A 518 5.53 -17.95 0.69
CA ILE A 518 6.19 -18.30 -0.59
C ILE A 518 5.36 -19.33 -1.35
N GLU A 519 4.86 -20.37 -0.68
CA GLU A 519 4.02 -21.37 -1.30
C GLU A 519 2.69 -20.79 -1.80
N LYS A 520 2.06 -19.89 -1.05
CA LYS A 520 0.83 -19.21 -1.46
C LYS A 520 1.04 -18.42 -2.76
N VAL A 521 2.07 -17.57 -2.80
CA VAL A 521 2.42 -16.78 -4.00
C VAL A 521 2.75 -17.70 -5.18
N ASN A 522 3.49 -18.79 -4.93
CA ASN A 522 3.80 -19.76 -5.99
C ASN A 522 2.55 -20.48 -6.52
N ARG A 523 1.59 -20.82 -5.66
CA ARG A 523 0.30 -21.43 -6.04
C ARG A 523 -0.53 -20.46 -6.88
N GLU A 524 -0.65 -19.21 -6.45
CA GLU A 524 -1.38 -18.17 -7.19
C GLU A 524 -0.74 -17.90 -8.56
N ARG A 525 0.59 -17.73 -8.61
CA ARG A 525 1.33 -17.55 -9.87
C ARG A 525 1.14 -18.74 -10.81
N LYS A 526 1.24 -19.97 -10.29
CA LYS A 526 1.03 -21.18 -11.08
C LYS A 526 -0.39 -21.24 -11.64
N TYR A 527 -1.40 -20.96 -10.82
CA TYR A 527 -2.79 -20.94 -11.26
C TYR A 527 -3.03 -19.91 -12.38
N HIS A 528 -2.49 -18.70 -12.21
CA HIS A 528 -2.62 -17.64 -13.21
C HIS A 528 -1.97 -18.04 -14.54
N GLN A 529 -0.71 -18.50 -14.50
CA GLN A 529 0.01 -18.93 -15.72
C GLN A 529 -0.66 -20.13 -16.40
N GLN A 530 -1.18 -21.10 -15.64
CA GLN A 530 -1.92 -22.22 -16.20
C GLN A 530 -3.23 -21.79 -16.86
N THR A 531 -3.92 -20.80 -16.30
CA THR A 531 -5.14 -20.24 -16.90
C THR A 531 -4.81 -19.55 -18.22
N THR A 532 -3.79 -18.68 -18.22
CA THR A 532 -3.27 -18.01 -19.42
C THR A 532 -2.80 -19.01 -20.49
N SER A 533 -2.26 -20.17 -20.10
CA SER A 533 -1.86 -21.22 -21.03
C SER A 533 -3.01 -21.70 -21.92
N TYR A 534 -4.23 -21.81 -21.38
CA TYR A 534 -5.39 -22.20 -22.18
C TYR A 534 -5.72 -21.15 -23.25
N GLU A 535 -5.66 -19.87 -22.88
CA GLU A 535 -5.90 -18.75 -23.79
C GLU A 535 -4.82 -18.67 -24.87
N LEU A 536 -3.54 -18.79 -24.48
CA LEU A 536 -2.42 -18.82 -25.42
C LEU A 536 -2.53 -19.98 -26.41
N ASN A 537 -2.92 -21.17 -25.94
CA ASN A 537 -3.12 -22.33 -26.81
C ASN A 537 -4.29 -22.11 -27.78
N ALA A 538 -5.40 -21.52 -27.31
CA ALA A 538 -6.54 -21.21 -28.16
C ALA A 538 -6.18 -20.19 -29.25
N LEU A 539 -5.50 -19.09 -28.88
CA LEU A 539 -5.01 -18.08 -29.80
C LEU A 539 -3.97 -18.64 -30.79
N SER A 540 -3.07 -19.51 -30.33
CA SER A 540 -2.11 -20.19 -31.20
C SER A 540 -2.81 -21.08 -32.23
N GLN A 541 -3.86 -21.79 -31.82
CA GLN A 541 -4.66 -22.62 -32.72
C GLN A 541 -5.43 -21.77 -33.73
N GLU A 542 -6.06 -20.68 -33.31
CA GLU A 542 -6.76 -19.74 -34.19
C GLU A 542 -5.79 -19.12 -35.20
N TRP A 543 -4.62 -18.68 -34.75
CA TRP A 543 -3.57 -18.16 -35.64
C TRP A 543 -3.15 -19.19 -36.70
N ARG A 544 -2.92 -20.46 -36.31
CA ARG A 544 -2.60 -21.53 -37.25
C ARG A 544 -3.72 -21.74 -38.28
N GLN A 545 -4.97 -21.72 -37.85
CA GLN A 545 -6.13 -21.86 -38.75
C GLN A 545 -6.22 -20.69 -39.73
N LEU A 546 -6.01 -19.46 -39.27
CA LEU A 546 -6.00 -18.27 -40.12
C LEU A 546 -4.85 -18.32 -41.15
N CYS A 547 -3.66 -18.74 -40.74
CA CYS A 547 -2.54 -18.95 -41.67
C CYS A 547 -2.88 -19.97 -42.76
N VAL A 548 -3.43 -21.13 -42.39
CA VAL A 548 -3.85 -22.17 -43.35
C VAL A 548 -4.92 -21.62 -44.29
N LYS A 549 -5.95 -20.94 -43.77
CA LYS A 549 -7.01 -20.36 -44.57
C LYS A 549 -6.48 -19.29 -45.54
N ASN A 550 -5.54 -18.46 -45.11
CA ASN A 550 -4.89 -17.49 -46.01
C ASN A 550 -4.10 -18.17 -47.12
N MET A 551 -3.38 -19.27 -46.81
CA MET A 551 -2.70 -20.07 -47.84
C MET A 551 -3.69 -20.71 -48.83
N GLU A 552 -4.83 -21.22 -48.36
CA GLU A 552 -5.89 -21.76 -49.20
C GLU A 552 -6.51 -20.70 -50.11
N ILE A 553 -6.78 -19.50 -49.59
CA ILE A 553 -7.29 -18.36 -50.38
C ILE A 553 -6.27 -17.95 -51.43
N GLN A 554 -5.00 -17.79 -51.07
CA GLN A 554 -3.93 -17.44 -52.02
C GLN A 554 -3.80 -18.49 -53.13
N SER A 555 -3.88 -19.77 -52.79
CA SER A 555 -3.88 -20.87 -53.76
C SER A 555 -5.08 -20.82 -54.69
N ALA A 556 -6.29 -20.59 -54.15
CA ALA A 556 -7.52 -20.48 -54.94
C ALA A 556 -7.48 -19.24 -55.88
N CYS A 557 -6.99 -18.10 -55.40
CA CYS A 557 -6.78 -16.91 -56.22
C CYS A 557 -5.82 -17.19 -57.38
N ALA A 558 -4.68 -17.83 -57.12
CA ALA A 558 -3.71 -18.18 -58.18
C ALA A 558 -4.30 -19.15 -59.22
N MET A 559 -5.12 -20.11 -58.80
CA MET A 559 -5.84 -20.99 -59.71
C MET A 559 -6.85 -20.23 -60.58
N LEU A 560 -7.63 -19.32 -59.98
CA LEU A 560 -8.60 -18.49 -60.70
C LEU A 560 -7.92 -17.53 -61.68
N GLU A 561 -6.81 -16.90 -61.29
CA GLU A 561 -6.00 -16.06 -62.17
C GLU A 561 -5.48 -16.85 -63.38
N THR A 562 -4.98 -18.06 -63.15
CA THR A 562 -4.54 -18.95 -64.24
C THR A 562 -5.68 -19.31 -65.18
N GLN A 563 -6.88 -19.60 -64.64
CA GLN A 563 -8.07 -19.86 -65.45
C GLN A 563 -8.50 -18.62 -66.24
N MET A 564 -8.51 -17.43 -65.62
CA MET A 564 -8.83 -16.17 -66.29
C MET A 564 -7.85 -15.87 -67.42
N ASP A 565 -6.55 -16.09 -67.21
CA ASP A 565 -5.53 -15.93 -68.25
C ASP A 565 -5.72 -16.92 -69.40
N SER A 566 -6.13 -18.16 -69.11
CA SER A 566 -6.48 -19.13 -70.15
C SER A 566 -7.69 -18.70 -70.98
N PHE A 567 -8.74 -18.17 -70.34
CA PHE A 567 -9.93 -17.65 -71.03
C PHE A 567 -9.62 -16.37 -71.82
N LYS A 568 -8.76 -15.48 -71.30
CA LYS A 568 -8.29 -14.30 -72.04
C LYS A 568 -7.54 -14.71 -73.32
N LYS A 569 -6.68 -15.74 -73.25
CA LYS A 569 -6.00 -16.29 -74.43
C LYS A 569 -6.99 -16.87 -75.43
N GLU A 570 -7.93 -17.72 -74.99
CA GLU A 570 -8.94 -18.32 -75.87
C GLU A 570 -9.82 -17.26 -76.55
N ALA A 571 -10.20 -16.21 -75.83
CA ALA A 571 -10.98 -15.13 -76.39
C ALA A 571 -10.20 -14.26 -77.38
N ALA A 572 -8.91 -14.02 -77.12
CA ALA A 572 -8.00 -13.37 -78.08
C ALA A 572 -7.85 -14.22 -79.36
N GLU A 573 -7.73 -15.54 -79.24
CA GLU A 573 -7.70 -16.48 -80.38
C GLU A 573 -9.00 -16.47 -81.19
N ARG A 574 -10.15 -16.24 -80.53
CA ARG A 574 -11.46 -16.09 -81.17
C ARG A 574 -11.75 -14.66 -81.66
N GLY A 575 -10.82 -13.72 -81.51
CA GLY A 575 -10.93 -12.33 -81.96
C GLY A 575 -11.86 -11.46 -81.12
N TRP A 576 -12.15 -11.86 -79.87
CA TRP A 576 -13.00 -11.09 -78.95
C TRP A 576 -12.10 -10.19 -78.09
N ASN A 577 -12.16 -8.88 -78.31
CA ASN A 577 -11.39 -7.91 -77.53
C ASN A 577 -12.09 -7.65 -76.18
N LEU A 578 -11.57 -8.25 -75.10
CA LEU A 578 -12.17 -8.15 -73.76
C LEU A 578 -11.87 -6.83 -73.04
N GLU A 579 -10.79 -6.12 -73.40
CA GLU A 579 -10.47 -4.82 -72.77
C GLU A 579 -11.53 -3.76 -73.09
N GLU A 580 -12.14 -3.78 -74.28
CA GLU A 580 -13.12 -2.77 -74.72
C GLU A 580 -14.47 -2.85 -73.96
N LYS A 581 -14.76 -3.98 -73.29
CA LYS A 581 -15.99 -4.14 -72.48
C LYS A 581 -15.78 -3.88 -70.99
N LEU A 582 -14.55 -3.89 -70.47
CA LEU A 582 -14.30 -3.66 -69.04
C LEU A 582 -14.36 -2.17 -68.66
N GLU A 583 -14.09 -1.26 -69.60
CA GLU A 583 -14.25 0.19 -69.40
C GLU A 583 -15.72 0.63 -69.19
N ASN A 584 -16.70 -0.24 -69.48
CA ASN A 584 -18.13 0.04 -69.31
C ASN A 584 -18.77 -0.61 -68.05
N VAL A 585 -17.98 -1.18 -67.15
CA VAL A 585 -18.51 -1.75 -65.89
C VAL A 585 -18.06 -0.88 -64.72
N GLU A 586 -18.98 -0.02 -64.25
CA GLU A 586 -18.81 0.71 -63.00
C GLU A 586 -18.53 -0.25 -61.82
N PRO A 587 -17.64 0.11 -60.89
CA PRO A 587 -17.36 -0.72 -59.74
C PRO A 587 -18.61 -0.78 -58.84
N LEU A 588 -19.17 -1.98 -58.69
CA LEU A 588 -20.20 -2.27 -57.69
C LEU A 588 -19.69 -1.87 -56.30
N GLN A 589 -20.27 -0.82 -55.75
CA GLN A 589 -20.11 -0.44 -54.35
C GLN A 589 -20.55 -1.62 -53.48
N MET A 590 -19.58 -2.26 -52.81
CA MET A 590 -19.88 -3.19 -51.71
C MET A 590 -20.41 -2.37 -50.53
N GLN A 591 -21.65 -2.68 -50.11
CA GLN A 591 -22.22 -2.30 -48.82
C GLN A 591 -21.69 -3.18 -47.70
#